data_AF-A0AAJ2NTT7-F1
#
_entry.id   AF-A0AAJ2NTT7-F1
#
_cell.length_a   1.000
_cell.length_b   1.000
_cell.length_c   1.000
_cell.angle_alpha   90.00
_cell.angle_beta   90.00
_cell.angle_gamma   90.00
#
_symmetry.space_group_name_H-M   'P 1'
#
loop_
_entity.id
_entity.type
_entity.pdbx_description
1 polymer ?
#
loop_
_entity_poly.entity_id
_entity_poly.type
_entity_poly.pdbx_seq_one_letter_code
_entity_poly.pdbx_strand_id
1 'polypeptide(L)' 'MPPAEARSAIVLFPPGTGAAQAFSAVAAVDGRVMWADRSGEILAVDLAAPGTAGELYRHGALLVSSSSLGAGCLAWSKA' A
#
# COMPACT_ATOMS: atom_id res chain seq x y z
N MET A 1 -2.42 -8.58 -20.96
CA MET A 1 -2.96 -7.24 -20.61
C MET A 1 -2.05 -6.63 -19.58
N PRO A 2 -1.48 -5.42 -19.78
CA PRO A 2 -0.97 -4.66 -18.65
C PRO A 2 -2.12 -4.43 -17.66
N PRO A 3 -1.89 -4.44 -16.33
CA PRO A 3 -2.95 -4.16 -15.37
C PRO A 3 -3.59 -2.81 -15.73
N ALA A 4 -4.93 -2.78 -15.78
CA ALA A 4 -5.67 -1.54 -15.99
C ALA A 4 -5.19 -0.52 -14.95
N GLU A 5 -4.54 0.55 -15.41
CA GLU A 5 -3.97 1.67 -14.65
C GLU A 5 -3.50 1.28 -13.23
N ALA A 6 -2.21 0.95 -13.05
CA ALA A 6 -1.67 0.52 -11.77
C ALA A 6 -2.16 1.38 -10.58
N ARG A 7 -3.10 0.84 -9.80
CA ARG A 7 -3.66 1.43 -8.57
C ARG A 7 -2.88 1.00 -7.33
N SER A 8 -1.67 0.50 -7.54
CA SER A 8 -0.83 -0.04 -6.48
C SER A 8 -0.04 1.05 -5.77
N ALA A 9 0.03 0.94 -4.46
CA ALA A 9 0.82 1.84 -3.63
C ALA A 9 1.65 1.04 -2.61
N ILE A 10 2.83 1.54 -2.28
CA ILE A 10 3.57 1.12 -1.09
C ILE A 10 3.24 2.09 0.04
N VAL A 11 2.84 1.53 1.17
CA VAL A 11 2.42 2.27 2.36
C VAL A 11 3.34 1.89 3.51
N LEU A 12 3.90 2.89 4.18
CA LEU A 12 4.65 2.73 5.42
C LEU A 12 3.87 3.34 6.58
N PHE A 13 3.69 2.57 7.64
CA PHE A 13 3.14 3.00 8.91
C PHE A 13 4.27 3.25 9.94
N PRO A 14 4.03 4.09 10.95
CA PRO A 14 5.00 4.35 12.00
C PRO A 14 5.31 3.07 12.78
N PRO A 15 6.54 2.93 13.32
CA PRO A 15 6.89 1.81 14.16
C PRO A 15 5.92 1.62 15.33
N GLY A 16 5.54 0.37 15.59
CA GLY A 16 4.56 0.04 16.63
C GLY A 16 3.09 0.22 16.22
N THR A 17 2.82 0.65 14.98
CA THR A 17 1.51 0.49 14.35
C THR A 17 1.31 -1.00 14.10
N GLY A 18 0.69 -1.70 15.05
CA GLY A 18 0.49 -3.14 14.94
C GLY A 18 -0.23 -3.51 13.65
N ALA A 19 0.09 -4.67 13.07
CA ALA A 19 -0.43 -5.11 11.78
C ALA A 19 -1.97 -4.98 11.65
N ALA A 20 -2.73 -5.29 12.71
CA ALA A 20 -4.18 -5.13 12.68
C ALA A 20 -4.65 -3.68 12.41
N GLN A 21 -3.95 -2.68 12.96
CA GLN A 21 -4.26 -1.27 12.69
C GLN A 21 -3.89 -0.88 11.26
N ALA A 22 -2.70 -1.28 10.79
CA ALA A 22 -2.26 -1.00 9.44
C ALA A 22 -3.23 -1.58 8.39
N PHE A 23 -3.70 -2.81 8.59
CA PHE A 23 -4.66 -3.46 7.71
C PHE A 23 -6.04 -2.80 7.79
N SER A 24 -6.47 -2.37 8.98
CA SER A 24 -7.72 -1.61 9.14
C SER A 24 -7.68 -0.26 8.43
N ALA A 25 -6.53 0.42 8.41
CA ALA A 25 -6.34 1.67 7.69
C ALA A 25 -6.49 1.48 6.17
N VAL A 26 -5.96 0.38 5.63
CA VAL A 26 -6.11 0.03 4.21
C VAL A 26 -7.57 -0.33 3.89
N ALA A 27 -8.24 -1.07 4.75
CA ALA A 27 -9.66 -1.40 4.57
C ALA A 27 -10.58 -0.17 4.59
N ALA A 28 -10.23 0.86 5.36
CA ALA A 28 -11.02 2.10 5.48
C ALA A 28 -11.08 2.92 4.17
N VAL A 29 -10.15 2.68 3.24
CA VAL A 29 -10.09 3.34 1.92
C VAL A 29 -10.45 2.39 0.77
N ASP A 30 -11.15 1.30 1.09
CA ASP A 30 -11.50 0.22 0.15
C ASP A 30 -10.26 -0.38 -0.56
N GLY A 31 -9.12 -0.37 0.14
CA GLY A 31 -7.88 -0.95 -0.35
C GLY A 31 -7.75 -2.44 -0.04
N ARG A 32 -6.96 -3.15 -0.85
CA ARG A 32 -6.60 -4.55 -0.65
C ARG A 32 -5.11 -4.69 -0.41
N VAL A 33 -4.72 -5.35 0.68
CA VAL A 33 -3.31 -5.69 0.93
C VAL A 33 -2.90 -6.84 0.00
N MET A 34 -1.87 -6.60 -0.81
CA MET A 34 -1.29 -7.55 -1.75
C MET A 34 -0.04 -8.24 -1.17
N TRP A 35 0.70 -7.52 -0.33
CA TRP A 35 1.88 -8.01 0.36
C TRP A 35 2.12 -7.17 1.62
N ALA A 36 2.73 -7.79 2.64
CA ALA A 36 3.18 -7.13 3.85
C ALA A 36 4.58 -7.62 4.18
N ASP A 37 5.39 -6.73 4.75
CA ASP A 37 6.65 -7.13 5.35
C ASP A 37 6.43 -7.91 6.67
N ARG A 38 7.52 -8.29 7.35
CA ARG A 38 7.42 -9.08 8.59
C ARG A 38 6.88 -8.26 9.77
N SER A 39 7.18 -6.96 9.86
CA SER A 39 6.64 -6.13 10.95
C SER A 39 5.18 -5.75 10.72
N GLY A 40 4.71 -5.77 9.46
CA GLY A 40 3.38 -5.33 9.07
C GLY A 40 3.27 -3.81 8.95
N GLU A 41 4.41 -3.11 9.01
CA GLU A 41 4.49 -1.66 8.90
C GLU A 41 4.60 -1.23 7.43
N ILE A 42 5.14 -2.10 6.56
CA ILE A 42 5.22 -1.85 5.12
C ILE A 42 4.23 -2.75 4.39
N LEU A 43 3.28 -2.13 3.69
CA LEU A 43 2.26 -2.82 2.91
C LEU A 43 2.33 -2.42 1.45
N ALA A 44 2.24 -3.41 0.55
CA ALA A 44 1.85 -3.17 -0.83
C ALA A 44 0.33 -3.34 -0.94
N VAL A 45 -0.36 -2.31 -1.41
CA VAL A 45 -1.82 -2.28 -1.49
C VAL A 45 -2.27 -2.02 -2.92
N ASP A 46 -3.44 -2.56 -3.26
CA ASP A 46 -4.20 -2.24 -4.47
C ASP A 46 -5.40 -1.39 -4.06
N LEU A 47 -5.57 -0.22 -4.66
CA LEU A 47 -6.61 0.75 -4.29
C LEU A 47 -7.78 0.69 -5.26
N ALA A 48 -9.00 0.85 -4.73
CA ALA A 48 -10.21 0.80 -5.55
C ALA A 48 -10.27 1.91 -6.61
N ALA A 49 -9.78 3.11 -6.29
CA ALA A 49 -9.81 4.27 -7.18
C ALA A 49 -8.45 5.01 -7.25
N PRO A 50 -8.06 5.54 -8.42
CA PRO A 50 -6.90 6.40 -8.52
C PRO A 50 -7.09 7.66 -7.67
N GLY A 51 -6.06 8.06 -6.94
CA GLY A 51 -6.07 9.25 -6.08
C GLY A 51 -6.48 9.03 -4.61
N THR A 52 -7.01 7.86 -4.24
CA THR A 52 -7.37 7.57 -2.82
C THR A 52 -6.16 7.26 -1.94
N ALA A 53 -4.98 7.07 -2.55
CA ALA A 53 -3.73 6.78 -1.82
C ALA A 53 -3.41 7.85 -0.76
N GLY A 54 -3.75 9.12 -1.04
CA GLY A 54 -3.54 10.21 -0.10
C GLY A 54 -4.39 10.11 1.17
N GLU A 55 -5.53 9.41 1.14
CA GLU A 55 -6.38 9.25 2.31
C GLU A 55 -5.72 8.39 3.39
N LEU A 56 -4.80 7.49 3.02
CA LEU A 56 -4.04 6.68 3.96
C LEU A 56 -3.19 7.51 4.93
N TYR A 57 -2.76 8.72 4.54
CA TYR A 57 -2.09 9.65 5.46
C TYR A 57 -3.01 10.05 6.61
N ARG A 58 -4.33 10.15 6.38
CA ARG A 58 -5.33 10.44 7.42
C ARG A 58 -5.55 9.25 8.35
N HIS A 59 -5.20 8.06 7.91
CA HIS A 59 -5.24 6.82 8.69
C HIS A 59 -3.88 6.46 9.32
N GLY A 60 -2.94 7.41 9.36
CA GLY A 60 -1.68 7.26 10.08
C GLY A 60 -0.52 6.70 9.25
N ALA A 61 -0.67 6.54 7.93
CA ALA A 61 0.47 6.25 7.07
C ALA A 61 1.47 7.42 7.11
N LEU A 62 2.76 7.11 7.22
CA LEU A 62 3.85 8.08 7.13
C LEU A 62 4.29 8.34 5.70
N LEU A 63 4.19 7.31 4.86
CA LEU A 63 4.60 7.39 3.47
C LEU A 63 3.66 6.55 2.61
N VAL A 64 3.20 7.15 1.53
CA VAL A 64 2.42 6.50 0.48
C VAL A 64 3.10 6.79 -0.84
N SER A 65 3.68 5.76 -1.44
CA SER A 65 4.30 5.83 -2.76
C SER A 65 3.38 5.17 -3.77
N SER A 66 2.53 5.98 -4.42
CA SER A 66 1.71 5.59 -5.56
C SER A 66 2.51 5.84 -6.83
N SER A 67 3.35 4.89 -7.23
CA SER A 67 4.14 5.03 -8.43
C SER A 67 4.16 3.73 -9.22
N SER A 68 3.88 3.82 -10.51
CA SER A 68 4.11 2.75 -11.48
C SER A 68 5.57 2.25 -11.46
N LEU A 69 6.51 3.05 -10.95
CA LEU A 69 7.90 2.67 -10.73
C LEU A 69 8.08 1.68 -9.57
N GLY A 70 7.27 1.77 -8.51
CA GLY A 70 7.30 0.82 -7.39
C GLY A 70 6.86 -0.58 -7.82
N ALA A 71 5.85 -0.67 -8.69
CA ALA A 71 5.43 -1.94 -9.29
C ALA A 71 6.56 -2.62 -10.09
N GLY A 72 7.44 -1.85 -10.73
CA GLY A 72 8.61 -2.36 -11.46
C GLY A 72 9.67 -2.99 -10.56
N CYS A 73 10.06 -2.33 -9.46
CA CYS A 73 11.04 -2.87 -8.52
C CYS A 73 10.51 -4.09 -7.74
N LEU A 74 9.23 -4.08 -7.36
CA LEU A 74 8.58 -5.19 -6.65
C LEU A 74 8.42 -6.43 -7.53
N ALA A 75 8.15 -6.24 -8.83
CA ALA A 75 8.12 -7.33 -9.81
C ALA A 75 9.51 -7.95 -10.01
N TRP A 76 10.57 -7.13 -10.00
CA TRP A 76 11.95 -7.60 -10.09
C TRP A 76 12.40 -8.36 -8.84
N SER A 77 12.05 -7.90 -7.63
CA SER A 77 12.42 -8.61 -6.39
C SER A 77 11.69 -9.94 -6.19
N LYS A 78 10.71 -10.25 -7.06
CA LYS A 78 9.95 -11.50 -7.06
C LYS A 78 10.44 -12.51 -8.12
N ALA A 79 11.43 -12.13 -8.94
CA ALA A 79 12.03 -12.95 -9.99
C ALA A 79 13.26 -13.72 -9.48
#